data_AF-A0A0R3R1V2-F1
#
_entry.id   AF-A0A0R3R1V2-F1
#
_cell.length_a   1.000
_cell.length_b   1.000
_cell.length_c   1.000
_cell.angle_alpha   90.00
_cell.angle_beta   90.00
_cell.angle_gamma   90.00
#
_symmetry.space_group_name_H-M   'P 1'
#
loop_
_entity.id
_entity.type
_entity.pdbx_description
1 polymer ?
#
loop_
_entity_poly.entity_id
_entity_poly.type
_entity_poly.pdbx_seq_one_letter_code
_entity_poly.pdbx_strand_id
1 'polypeptide(L)'
;MTIVVLFPDQFHFLQSNHLSPFVTKKERWNGDLLISSNFEMLQFRRFAGMYNSRTREFSSAVSPVKNICIVGSGLMGSGIAQVAAQASIMVTLIDKTDYVLNKSKKYIQDNLERLTKKQCKKDVKVQATIVENTMEKILMTTNLEQGVQNADLVIEAIVENLPMKQKLFEQIETIITRPTLLASNTSSLMLRDIAKNLKNKSRFGGLHFFNPVPIMKLCEVIRLTETSDDTFNALQAFGKTVGKTTVECKVS
;
A
#
# COMPACT_ATOMS: atom_id res chain seq x y z
N MET A 1 10.42 34.86 15.88
CA MET A 1 11.67 34.42 16.52
C MET A 1 12.40 33.56 15.50
N THR A 2 13.28 34.20 14.74
CA THR A 2 13.90 33.66 13.52
C THR A 2 15.26 33.10 13.89
N ILE A 3 15.49 31.81 13.67
CA ILE A 3 16.78 31.16 13.92
C ILE A 3 17.54 31.10 12.60
N VAL A 4 18.59 31.91 12.51
CA VAL A 4 19.61 31.91 11.44
C VAL A 4 20.72 30.97 11.89
N VAL A 5 21.05 29.96 11.08
CA VAL A 5 22.17 29.04 11.33
C VAL A 5 23.36 29.50 10.50
N LEU A 6 24.44 29.88 11.18
CA LEU A 6 25.72 30.28 10.59
C LEU A 6 26.67 29.07 10.50
N PHE A 7 27.29 28.89 9.34
CA PHE A 7 28.43 27.99 9.12
C PHE A 7 29.76 28.73 9.38
N PRO A 8 30.79 28.07 9.92
CA PRO A 8 32.16 28.53 9.76
C PRO A 8 32.92 27.67 8.74
N ASP A 9 33.61 28.37 7.85
CA ASP A 9 34.46 27.86 6.78
C ASP A 9 35.94 28.09 7.17
N GLN A 10 36.78 27.12 6.79
CA GLN A 10 38.23 27.19 6.51
C GLN A 10 39.28 27.33 7.63
N PHE A 11 40.22 26.38 7.65
CA PHE A 11 41.66 26.64 7.75
C PHE A 11 42.46 25.65 6.89
N HIS A 12 43.49 26.18 6.22
CA HIS A 12 44.33 25.56 5.19
C HIS A 12 45.74 25.25 5.73
N PHE A 13 46.52 24.48 4.94
CA PHE A 13 48.00 24.34 4.88
C PHE A 13 48.69 23.17 5.62
N LEU A 14 49.20 22.17 4.87
CA LEU A 14 50.62 22.07 4.44
C LEU A 14 50.88 20.82 3.57
N GLN A 15 51.77 20.97 2.57
CA GLN A 15 52.24 19.98 1.60
C GLN A 15 53.38 19.10 2.14
N SER A 16 53.56 17.89 1.58
CA SER A 16 54.83 17.48 0.95
C SER A 16 54.76 16.08 0.30
N ASN A 17 55.62 15.90 -0.71
CA ASN A 17 55.64 14.89 -1.76
C ASN A 17 56.24 13.52 -1.34
N HIS A 18 55.84 12.44 -2.03
CA HIS A 18 56.79 11.52 -2.68
C HIS A 18 56.12 10.62 -3.75
N LEU A 19 56.87 10.39 -4.84
CA LEU A 19 56.52 9.72 -6.10
C LEU A 19 56.69 8.18 -6.05
N SER A 20 55.66 7.46 -6.55
CA SER A 20 55.57 6.28 -7.49
C SER A 20 56.65 5.15 -7.54
N PRO A 21 56.51 4.07 -8.36
CA PRO A 21 55.34 3.45 -9.02
C PRO A 21 55.29 1.90 -8.85
N PHE A 22 54.16 1.23 -9.10
CA PHE A 22 54.16 -0.13 -9.71
C PHE A 22 52.78 -0.44 -10.30
N VAL A 23 52.71 -0.49 -11.64
CA VAL A 23 51.61 -1.05 -12.43
C VAL A 23 52.19 -2.24 -13.17
N THR A 24 51.59 -3.42 -12.99
CA THR A 24 51.33 -4.43 -14.04
C THR A 24 50.78 -5.70 -13.37
N LYS A 25 49.53 -6.09 -13.65
CA LYS A 25 49.24 -7.31 -14.42
C LYS A 25 47.76 -7.40 -14.75
N LYS A 26 47.54 -7.74 -16.01
CA LYS A 26 46.30 -7.93 -16.74
C LYS A 26 45.89 -9.38 -16.55
N GLU A 27 44.76 -9.64 -15.89
CA GLU A 27 44.11 -10.95 -15.98
C GLU A 27 42.75 -10.83 -16.64
N ARG A 28 42.65 -11.61 -17.70
CA ARG A 28 41.59 -11.73 -18.68
C ARG A 28 40.76 -12.92 -18.21
N TRP A 29 39.58 -12.67 -17.65
CA TRP A 29 38.61 -13.73 -17.38
C TRP A 29 37.54 -13.71 -18.47
N ASN A 30 37.59 -14.74 -19.30
CA ASN A 30 36.53 -15.08 -20.23
C ASN A 30 35.27 -15.42 -19.43
N GLY A 31 34.14 -14.89 -19.87
CA GLY A 31 32.84 -15.33 -19.40
C GLY A 31 32.60 -16.78 -19.78
N ASP A 32 31.88 -17.49 -18.93
CA ASP A 32 30.60 -18.05 -19.32
C ASP A 32 29.76 -18.41 -18.09
N LEU A 33 28.48 -18.04 -18.20
CA LEU A 33 27.28 -18.60 -17.58
C LEU A 33 27.35 -19.06 -16.12
N LEU A 34 26.59 -18.34 -15.26
CA LEU A 34 25.56 -18.84 -14.33
C LEU A 34 25.29 -17.81 -13.20
N ILE A 35 25.04 -16.54 -13.55
CA ILE A 35 24.65 -15.51 -12.57
C ILE A 35 23.49 -14.69 -13.16
N SER A 36 22.28 -15.26 -13.19
CA SER A 36 21.09 -14.44 -13.45
C SER A 36 19.83 -14.84 -12.67
N SER A 37 19.82 -15.94 -11.92
CA SER A 37 18.63 -16.32 -11.13
C SER A 37 18.67 -15.91 -9.65
N ASN A 38 19.85 -15.71 -9.07
CA ASN A 38 19.98 -15.40 -7.63
C ASN A 38 20.02 -13.90 -7.28
N PHE A 39 20.38 -13.03 -8.23
CA PHE A 39 20.51 -11.60 -7.95
C PHE A 39 19.16 -10.87 -7.90
N GLU A 40 18.19 -11.28 -8.73
CA GLU A 40 16.80 -10.79 -8.67
C GLU A 40 16.10 -11.20 -7.37
N MET A 41 16.34 -12.44 -6.92
CA MET A 41 15.79 -12.94 -5.66
C MET A 41 16.36 -12.18 -4.44
N LEU A 42 17.62 -11.72 -4.49
CA LEU A 42 18.28 -10.99 -3.40
C LEU A 42 17.80 -9.54 -3.26
N GLN A 43 17.45 -8.86 -4.36
CA GLN A 43 16.86 -7.52 -4.30
C GLN A 43 15.39 -7.57 -3.88
N PHE A 44 14.64 -8.58 -4.33
CA PHE A 44 13.29 -8.85 -3.83
C PHE A 44 13.31 -9.21 -2.34
N ARG A 45 14.28 -10.03 -1.90
CA ARG A 45 14.51 -10.33 -0.48
C ARG A 45 15.02 -9.14 0.34
N ARG A 46 15.59 -8.10 -0.25
CA ARG A 46 15.86 -6.84 0.48
C ARG A 46 14.59 -6.03 0.72
N PHE A 47 13.59 -6.17 -0.15
CA PHE A 47 12.25 -5.60 0.07
C PHE A 47 11.41 -6.44 1.05
N ALA A 48 11.56 -7.78 1.02
CA ALA A 48 10.84 -8.70 1.90
C ALA A 48 11.55 -9.00 3.23
N GLY A 49 12.87 -8.78 3.33
CA GLY A 49 13.74 -9.32 4.39
C GLY A 49 14.03 -8.38 5.55
N MET A 50 13.38 -7.21 5.61
CA MET A 50 13.43 -6.33 6.79
C MET A 50 12.25 -6.57 7.75
N TYR A 51 11.67 -7.78 7.70
CA TYR A 51 10.60 -8.25 8.59
C TYR A 51 10.98 -9.56 9.30
N ASN A 52 12.23 -9.64 9.79
CA ASN A 52 12.63 -10.69 10.72
C ASN A 52 13.18 -10.07 12.00
N SER A 53 12.31 -9.36 12.72
CA SER A 53 12.51 -9.11 14.15
C SER A 53 11.52 -9.99 14.91
N ARG A 54 12.07 -10.95 15.66
CA ARG A 54 11.39 -11.88 16.58
C ARG A 54 10.10 -11.31 17.19
N THR A 55 8.95 -11.64 16.63
CA THR A 55 7.66 -11.47 17.29
C THR A 55 7.28 -12.82 17.91
N ARG A 56 7.07 -12.83 19.22
CA ARG A 56 6.43 -13.94 19.94
C ARG A 56 5.16 -14.33 19.19
N GLU A 57 4.98 -15.63 18.92
CA GLU A 57 3.76 -16.18 18.34
C GLU A 57 2.56 -15.87 19.24
N PHE A 58 1.84 -14.80 18.90
CA PHE A 58 0.43 -14.70 19.23
C PHE A 58 -0.32 -15.31 18.05
N SER A 59 -0.76 -16.55 18.24
CA SER A 59 -1.73 -17.18 17.36
C SER A 59 -3.04 -16.41 17.47
N SER A 60 -3.31 -15.52 16.51
CA SER A 60 -4.67 -15.11 16.19
C SER A 60 -5.01 -15.68 14.82
N ALA A 61 -6.09 -16.45 14.76
CA ALA A 61 -6.56 -17.16 13.57
C ALA A 61 -7.20 -16.21 12.56
N VAL A 62 -6.54 -15.09 12.25
CA VAL A 62 -7.00 -14.16 11.21
C VAL A 62 -6.54 -14.69 9.87
N SER A 63 -7.49 -15.11 9.04
CA SER A 63 -7.19 -15.51 7.66
C SER A 63 -6.57 -14.33 6.91
N PRO A 64 -5.47 -14.54 6.16
CA PRO A 64 -4.82 -13.46 5.43
C PRO A 64 -5.76 -12.88 4.36
N VAL A 65 -5.85 -11.54 4.32
CA VAL A 65 -6.59 -10.81 3.28
C VAL A 65 -5.90 -11.01 1.93
N LYS A 66 -6.56 -11.67 0.98
CA LYS A 66 -6.03 -11.98 -0.36
C LYS A 66 -6.74 -11.22 -1.46
N ASN A 67 -8.05 -10.98 -1.29
CA ASN A 67 -8.88 -10.26 -2.24
C ASN A 67 -9.48 -9.04 -1.55
N ILE A 68 -9.29 -7.86 -2.13
CA ILE A 68 -9.92 -6.64 -1.64
C ILE A 68 -10.79 -6.00 -2.70
N CYS A 69 -11.85 -5.36 -2.25
CA CYS A 69 -12.68 -4.49 -3.06
C CYS A 69 -12.50 -3.06 -2.57
N ILE A 70 -12.20 -2.13 -3.47
CA ILE A 70 -12.08 -0.71 -3.17
C ILE A 70 -13.20 0.02 -3.90
N VAL A 71 -14.07 0.71 -3.16
CA VAL A 71 -15.18 1.47 -3.74
C VAL A 71 -14.82 2.96 -3.75
N GLY A 72 -14.71 3.51 -4.96
CA GLY A 72 -14.22 4.85 -5.25
C GLY A 72 -12.81 4.78 -5.85
N SER A 73 -12.66 5.15 -7.12
CA SER A 73 -11.40 5.16 -7.86
C SER A 73 -10.80 6.57 -7.99
N GLY A 74 -11.11 7.45 -7.02
CA GLY A 74 -10.48 8.76 -6.90
C GLY A 74 -9.00 8.67 -6.53
N LEU A 75 -8.45 9.79 -6.05
CA LEU A 75 -7.04 9.87 -5.66
C LEU A 75 -6.67 8.82 -4.60
N MET A 76 -7.46 8.73 -3.53
CA MET A 76 -7.21 7.82 -2.41
C MET A 76 -7.38 6.36 -2.84
N GLY A 77 -8.53 6.01 -3.44
CA GLY A 77 -8.79 4.62 -3.83
C GLY A 77 -7.80 4.09 -4.86
N SER A 78 -7.40 4.91 -5.85
CA SER A 78 -6.34 4.53 -6.78
C SER A 78 -4.99 4.29 -6.08
N GLY A 79 -4.65 5.14 -5.10
CA GLY A 79 -3.42 4.97 -4.32
C GLY A 79 -3.45 3.71 -3.43
N ILE A 80 -4.59 3.40 -2.82
CA ILE A 80 -4.80 2.19 -2.01
C ILE A 80 -4.73 0.95 -2.92
N ALA A 81 -5.39 0.99 -4.08
CA ALA A 81 -5.34 -0.08 -5.08
C ALA A 81 -3.91 -0.39 -5.51
N GLN A 82 -3.12 0.66 -5.78
CA GLN A 82 -1.72 0.52 -6.14
C GLN A 82 -0.91 -0.18 -5.04
N VAL A 83 -0.95 0.30 -3.78
CA VAL A 83 -0.12 -0.29 -2.72
C VAL A 83 -0.54 -1.72 -2.37
N ALA A 84 -1.83 -2.03 -2.46
CA ALA A 84 -2.32 -3.39 -2.26
C ALA A 84 -1.85 -4.34 -3.37
N ALA A 85 -1.97 -3.93 -4.64
CA ALA A 85 -1.51 -4.72 -5.77
C ALA A 85 0.02 -4.93 -5.75
N GLN A 86 0.79 -3.93 -5.32
CA GLN A 86 2.25 -4.05 -5.12
C GLN A 86 2.59 -5.06 -4.03
N ALA A 87 1.72 -5.22 -3.02
CA ALA A 87 1.83 -6.26 -1.98
C ALA A 87 1.30 -7.63 -2.43
N SER A 88 1.04 -7.81 -3.73
CA SER A 88 0.52 -9.04 -4.33
C SER A 88 -0.88 -9.46 -3.86
N ILE A 89 -1.70 -8.49 -3.45
CA ILE A 89 -3.12 -8.68 -3.13
C ILE A 89 -3.95 -8.44 -4.39
N MET A 90 -4.96 -9.27 -4.63
CA MET A 90 -5.90 -9.08 -5.73
C MET A 90 -6.86 -7.94 -5.39
N VAL A 91 -7.01 -6.99 -6.29
CA VAL A 91 -7.80 -5.77 -6.08
C VAL A 91 -8.91 -5.69 -7.12
N THR A 92 -10.14 -5.52 -6.68
CA THR A 92 -11.23 -5.03 -7.52
C THR A 92 -11.50 -3.58 -7.18
N LEU A 93 -11.28 -2.68 -8.13
CA LEU A 93 -11.53 -1.25 -8.00
C LEU A 93 -12.86 -0.88 -8.68
N ILE A 94 -13.75 -0.26 -7.91
CA ILE A 94 -15.11 0.06 -8.34
C ILE A 94 -15.32 1.57 -8.38
N ASP A 95 -15.95 2.06 -9.44
CA ASP A 95 -16.47 3.42 -9.53
C ASP A 95 -17.74 3.44 -10.40
N LYS A 96 -18.37 4.60 -10.54
CA LYS A 96 -19.67 4.76 -11.20
C LYS A 96 -19.61 4.64 -12.72
N THR A 97 -18.48 4.99 -13.34
CA THR A 97 -18.35 5.03 -14.80
C THR A 97 -16.98 4.55 -15.25
N ASP A 98 -16.94 3.93 -16.45
CA ASP A 98 -15.69 3.50 -17.09
C ASP A 98 -14.74 4.68 -17.35
N TYR A 99 -15.27 5.89 -17.53
CA TYR A 99 -14.46 7.10 -17.68
C TYR A 99 -13.59 7.35 -16.43
N VAL A 100 -14.17 7.26 -15.23
CA VAL A 100 -13.43 7.48 -13.97
C VAL A 100 -12.44 6.34 -13.72
N LEU A 101 -12.84 5.10 -14.02
CA LEU A 101 -11.96 3.93 -13.94
C LEU A 101 -10.75 4.04 -14.88
N ASN A 102 -10.95 4.47 -16.13
CA ASN A 102 -9.84 4.67 -17.08
C ASN A 102 -8.88 5.77 -16.61
N LYS A 103 -9.40 6.85 -16.01
CA LYS A 103 -8.58 7.89 -15.39
C LYS A 103 -7.75 7.35 -14.22
N SER A 104 -8.38 6.52 -13.38
CA SER A 104 -7.70 5.83 -12.28
C SER A 104 -6.60 4.89 -12.78
N LYS A 105 -6.89 4.07 -13.80
CA LYS A 105 -5.93 3.16 -14.44
C LYS A 105 -4.68 3.90 -14.88
N LYS A 106 -4.86 4.99 -15.63
CA LYS A 106 -3.75 5.85 -16.08
C LYS A 106 -2.98 6.44 -14.90
N TYR A 107 -3.69 6.95 -13.88
CA TYR A 107 -3.05 7.49 -12.68
C TYR A 107 -2.17 6.47 -11.95
N ILE A 108 -2.64 5.21 -11.84
CA ILE A 108 -1.88 4.13 -11.21
C ILE A 108 -0.65 3.79 -12.05
N GLN A 109 -0.81 3.64 -13.38
CA GLN A 109 0.30 3.37 -14.30
C GLN A 109 1.37 4.46 -14.24
N ASP A 110 0.99 5.73 -14.38
CA ASP A 110 1.90 6.88 -14.34
C ASP A 110 2.66 6.95 -13.01
N ASN A 111 1.99 6.66 -11.88
CA ASN A 111 2.65 6.63 -10.58
C ASN A 111 3.62 5.46 -10.42
N LEU A 112 3.24 4.26 -10.88
CA LEU A 112 4.11 3.10 -10.84
C LEU A 112 5.36 3.36 -11.66
N GLU A 113 5.23 3.83 -12.90
CA GLU A 113 6.38 4.18 -13.74
C GLU A 113 7.30 5.22 -13.09
N ARG A 114 6.72 6.25 -12.46
CA ARG A 114 7.50 7.28 -11.77
C ARG A 114 8.25 6.72 -10.56
N LEU A 115 7.64 5.79 -9.81
CA LEU A 115 8.25 5.18 -8.63
C LEU A 115 9.31 4.15 -9.02
N THR A 116 9.05 3.30 -10.02
CA THR A 116 10.00 2.29 -10.50
C THR A 116 11.21 2.94 -11.17
N LYS A 117 11.05 4.04 -11.91
CA LYS A 117 12.18 4.84 -12.43
C LYS A 117 13.11 5.34 -11.31
N LYS A 118 12.56 5.70 -10.14
CA LYS A 118 13.35 6.15 -8.98
C LYS A 118 14.04 5.00 -8.26
N GLN A 119 13.37 3.86 -8.13
CA GLN A 119 13.86 2.69 -7.39
C GLN A 119 14.84 1.83 -8.21
N CYS A 120 14.59 1.64 -9.50
CA CYS A 120 15.29 0.71 -10.38
C CYS A 120 15.97 1.44 -11.56
N LYS A 121 16.77 2.47 -11.27
CA LYS A 121 17.31 3.45 -12.25
C LYS A 121 18.01 2.87 -13.49
N LYS A 122 18.51 1.63 -13.44
CA LYS A 122 19.37 1.05 -14.49
C LYS A 122 18.72 -0.09 -15.28
N ASP A 123 17.52 -0.54 -14.90
CA ASP A 123 16.90 -1.72 -15.52
C ASP A 123 15.48 -1.44 -15.99
N VAL A 124 15.35 -1.08 -17.26
CA VAL A 124 14.07 -0.76 -17.90
C VAL A 124 13.17 -1.99 -17.98
N LYS A 125 13.74 -3.19 -18.14
CA LYS A 125 12.95 -4.43 -18.21
C LYS A 125 12.30 -4.72 -16.87
N VAL A 126 13.06 -4.64 -15.78
CA VAL A 126 12.54 -4.82 -14.41
C VAL A 126 11.47 -3.78 -14.10
N GLN A 127 11.64 -2.52 -14.52
CA GLN A 127 10.60 -1.49 -14.34
C GLN A 127 9.28 -1.87 -15.03
N ALA A 128 9.34 -2.30 -16.29
CA ALA A 128 8.16 -2.71 -17.05
C ALA A 128 7.45 -3.91 -16.41
N THR A 129 8.21 -4.93 -16.01
CA THR A 129 7.67 -6.13 -15.34
C THR A 129 6.99 -5.79 -14.02
N ILE A 130 7.53 -4.88 -13.20
CA ILE A 130 6.87 -4.45 -11.95
C ILE A 130 5.53 -3.77 -12.24
N VAL A 131 5.49 -2.89 -13.24
CA VAL A 131 4.26 -2.18 -13.64
C VAL A 131 3.21 -3.19 -14.11
N GLU A 132 3.58 -4.08 -15.04
CA GLU A 132 2.69 -5.10 -15.60
C GLU A 132 2.15 -6.03 -14.51
N ASN A 133 3.03 -6.66 -13.71
CA ASN A 133 2.64 -7.57 -12.62
C ASN A 133 1.77 -6.91 -11.55
N THR A 134 1.88 -5.59 -11.37
CA THR A 134 1.01 -4.84 -10.44
C THR A 134 -0.35 -4.59 -11.07
N MET A 135 -0.38 -4.15 -12.33
CA MET A 135 -1.61 -3.86 -13.04
C MET A 135 -2.47 -5.10 -13.29
N GLU A 136 -1.86 -6.27 -13.51
CA GLU A 136 -2.57 -7.55 -13.66
C GLU A 136 -3.40 -7.94 -12.42
N LYS A 137 -3.03 -7.44 -11.23
CA LYS A 137 -3.77 -7.70 -9.99
C LYS A 137 -4.94 -6.75 -9.76
N ILE A 138 -5.11 -5.74 -10.62
CA ILE A 138 -6.16 -4.72 -10.48
C ILE A 138 -7.23 -4.96 -11.54
N LEU A 139 -8.35 -5.53 -11.10
CA LEU A 139 -9.58 -5.60 -11.86
C LEU A 139 -10.38 -4.31 -11.65
N MET A 140 -10.99 -3.79 -12.72
CA MET A 140 -11.82 -2.59 -12.66
C MET A 140 -13.21 -2.92 -13.15
N THR A 141 -14.23 -2.47 -12.43
CA THR A 141 -15.64 -2.72 -12.79
C THR A 141 -16.53 -1.60 -12.28
N THR A 142 -17.67 -1.40 -12.94
CA THR A 142 -18.75 -0.54 -12.45
C THR A 142 -19.79 -1.32 -11.62
N ASN A 143 -19.64 -2.65 -11.56
CA ASN A 143 -20.57 -3.54 -10.86
C ASN A 143 -20.13 -3.77 -9.41
N LEU A 144 -20.90 -3.20 -8.46
CA LEU A 144 -20.66 -3.35 -7.02
C LEU A 144 -20.73 -4.81 -6.55
N GLU A 145 -21.73 -5.56 -7.03
CA GLU A 145 -21.99 -6.93 -6.60
C GLU A 145 -20.82 -7.85 -6.95
N GLN A 146 -20.36 -7.78 -8.20
CA GLN A 146 -19.23 -8.58 -8.69
C GLN A 146 -17.94 -8.35 -7.89
N GLY A 147 -17.66 -7.10 -7.49
CA GLY A 147 -16.45 -6.82 -6.74
C GLY A 147 -16.53 -7.18 -5.26
N VAL A 148 -17.72 -7.11 -4.64
CA VAL A 148 -17.90 -7.40 -3.21
C VAL A 148 -17.98 -8.90 -2.93
N GLN A 149 -18.58 -9.70 -3.82
CA GLN A 149 -18.91 -11.11 -3.56
C GLN A 149 -17.69 -11.97 -3.12
N ASN A 150 -16.51 -11.68 -3.65
CA ASN A 150 -15.28 -12.44 -3.37
C ASN A 150 -14.28 -11.72 -2.47
N ALA A 151 -14.62 -10.54 -1.94
CA ALA A 151 -13.71 -9.73 -1.14
C ALA A 151 -13.57 -10.26 0.30
N ASP A 152 -12.34 -10.38 0.78
CA ASP A 152 -12.03 -10.59 2.19
C ASP A 152 -12.11 -9.26 2.97
N LEU A 153 -11.87 -8.13 2.28
CA LEU A 153 -11.94 -6.76 2.81
C LEU A 153 -12.51 -5.80 1.75
N VAL A 154 -13.52 -5.02 2.14
CA VAL A 154 -14.03 -3.89 1.35
C VAL A 154 -13.56 -2.58 1.98
N ILE A 155 -12.92 -1.72 1.20
CA ILE A 155 -12.46 -0.39 1.59
C ILE A 155 -13.29 0.66 0.85
N GLU A 156 -14.01 1.48 1.60
CA GLU A 156 -14.73 2.63 1.08
C GLU A 156 -13.80 3.86 0.99
N ALA A 157 -13.71 4.43 -0.21
CA ALA A 157 -12.94 5.63 -0.55
C ALA A 157 -13.71 6.55 -1.53
N ILE A 158 -15.03 6.67 -1.33
CA ILE A 158 -15.90 7.59 -2.06
C ILE A 158 -15.84 9.00 -1.45
N VAL A 159 -16.57 9.94 -2.06
CA VAL A 159 -16.69 11.32 -1.58
C VAL A 159 -17.12 11.39 -0.10
N GLU A 160 -16.62 12.39 0.62
CA GLU A 160 -16.95 12.64 2.03
C GLU A 160 -18.39 13.18 2.17
N ASN A 161 -19.36 12.28 1.98
CA ASN A 161 -20.78 12.54 2.14
C ASN A 161 -21.40 11.40 2.97
N LEU A 162 -21.85 11.73 4.17
CA LEU A 162 -22.36 10.76 5.14
C LEU A 162 -23.52 9.90 4.59
N PRO A 163 -24.60 10.48 4.00
CA PRO A 163 -25.66 9.68 3.41
C PRO A 163 -25.19 8.71 2.33
N MET A 164 -24.25 9.11 1.47
CA MET A 164 -23.72 8.23 0.43
C MET A 164 -22.93 7.06 1.02
N LYS A 165 -22.11 7.29 2.05
CA LYS A 165 -21.35 6.22 2.71
C LYS A 165 -22.25 5.25 3.46
N GLN A 166 -23.24 5.76 4.20
CA GLN A 166 -24.24 4.93 4.88
C GLN A 166 -24.97 4.03 3.89
N LYS A 167 -25.50 4.61 2.80
CA LYS A 167 -26.19 3.86 1.74
C LYS A 167 -25.29 2.81 1.11
N LEU A 168 -24.02 3.13 0.85
CA LEU A 168 -23.06 2.20 0.29
C LEU A 168 -22.82 1.00 1.22
N PHE A 169 -22.61 1.23 2.52
CA PHE A 169 -22.40 0.14 3.47
C PHE A 169 -23.64 -0.73 3.67
N GLU A 170 -24.85 -0.15 3.66
CA GLU A 170 -26.10 -0.90 3.65
C GLU A 170 -26.20 -1.81 2.42
N GLN A 171 -25.91 -1.27 1.23
CA GLN A 171 -25.93 -2.05 -0.01
C GLN A 171 -24.91 -3.20 0.04
N ILE A 172 -23.66 -2.92 0.45
CA ILE A 172 -22.61 -3.92 0.60
C ILE A 172 -23.05 -5.02 1.57
N GLU A 173 -23.69 -4.69 2.69
CA GLU A 173 -24.16 -5.67 3.68
C GLU A 173 -25.22 -6.62 3.12
N THR A 174 -26.03 -6.18 2.14
CA THR A 174 -26.98 -7.07 1.45
C THR A 174 -26.33 -8.04 0.45
N ILE A 175 -25.13 -7.72 -0.02
CA ILE A 175 -24.40 -8.50 -1.05
C ILE A 175 -23.47 -9.54 -0.41
N ILE A 176 -22.85 -9.20 0.73
CA ILE A 176 -21.85 -10.06 1.36
C ILE A 176 -22.48 -11.36 1.85
N THR A 177 -21.99 -12.49 1.32
CA THR A 177 -22.40 -13.85 1.70
C THR A 177 -21.36 -14.58 2.55
N ARG A 178 -20.16 -14.02 2.71
CA ARG A 178 -19.01 -14.62 3.40
C ARG A 178 -18.46 -13.71 4.52
N PRO A 179 -17.56 -14.19 5.38
CA PRO A 179 -16.85 -13.33 6.31
C PRO A 179 -16.00 -12.30 5.54
N THR A 180 -16.46 -11.05 5.51
CA THR A 180 -15.81 -9.93 4.80
C THR A 180 -15.69 -8.75 5.75
N LEU A 181 -14.49 -8.19 5.86
CA LEU A 181 -14.21 -6.99 6.64
C LEU A 181 -14.69 -5.75 5.90
N LEU A 182 -15.14 -4.74 6.63
CA LEU A 182 -15.59 -3.45 6.11
C LEU A 182 -14.73 -2.34 6.71
N ALA A 183 -14.16 -1.51 5.87
CA ALA A 183 -13.37 -0.37 6.30
C ALA A 183 -13.75 0.91 5.56
N SER A 184 -13.77 2.03 6.26
CA SER A 184 -13.84 3.36 5.62
C SER A 184 -12.50 4.07 5.71
N ASN A 185 -12.08 4.68 4.59
CA ASN A 185 -10.94 5.60 4.51
C ASN A 185 -11.34 7.05 4.83
N THR A 186 -12.48 7.28 5.50
CA THR A 186 -12.90 8.65 5.85
C THR A 186 -11.84 9.39 6.66
N SER A 187 -11.75 10.70 6.44
CA SER A 187 -10.83 11.59 7.17
C SER A 187 -11.57 12.59 8.07
N SER A 188 -12.85 12.86 7.78
CA SER A 188 -13.59 13.96 8.42
C SER A 188 -14.90 13.54 9.08
N LEU A 189 -15.46 12.40 8.70
CA LEU A 189 -16.73 11.91 9.23
C LEU A 189 -16.50 10.95 10.39
N MET A 190 -17.40 10.99 11.37
CA MET A 190 -17.35 10.04 12.48
C MET A 190 -17.72 8.64 11.99
N LEU A 191 -16.87 7.66 12.29
CA LEU A 191 -17.11 6.25 11.93
C LEU A 191 -18.41 5.71 12.54
N ARG A 192 -18.79 6.18 13.74
CA ARG A 192 -20.06 5.82 14.39
C ARG A 192 -21.26 6.19 13.52
N ASP A 193 -21.21 7.37 12.89
CA ASP A 193 -22.28 7.83 12.02
C ASP A 193 -22.30 7.05 10.70
N ILE A 194 -21.14 6.74 10.12
CA ILE A 194 -21.05 5.91 8.91
C ILE A 194 -21.63 4.52 9.17
N ALA A 195 -21.30 3.92 10.31
CA ALA A 195 -21.73 2.58 10.69
C ALA A 195 -23.18 2.51 11.20
N LYS A 196 -23.89 3.64 11.30
CA LYS A 196 -25.18 3.74 11.99
C LYS A 196 -26.18 2.66 11.56
N ASN A 197 -26.25 2.40 10.26
CA ASN A 197 -27.25 1.52 9.66
C ASN A 197 -26.73 0.09 9.39
N LEU A 198 -25.48 -0.21 9.75
CA LEU A 198 -24.94 -1.57 9.67
C LEU A 198 -25.56 -2.46 10.74
N LYS A 199 -26.04 -3.63 10.34
CA LYS A 199 -26.54 -4.69 11.21
C LYS A 199 -25.40 -5.36 11.96
N ASN A 200 -24.31 -5.69 11.26
CA ASN A 200 -23.12 -6.29 11.86
C ASN A 200 -21.96 -5.29 11.89
N LYS A 201 -21.85 -4.54 13.00
CA LYS A 201 -20.76 -3.59 13.24
C LYS A 201 -19.44 -4.24 13.66
N SER A 202 -19.44 -5.53 14.06
CA SER A 202 -18.23 -6.19 14.56
C SER A 202 -17.15 -6.37 13.50
N ARG A 203 -17.56 -6.41 12.22
CA ARG A 203 -16.67 -6.47 11.04
C ARG A 203 -16.33 -5.11 10.44
N PHE A 204 -16.75 -4.00 11.06
CA PHE A 204 -16.55 -2.65 10.55
C PHE A 204 -15.46 -1.91 11.33
N GLY A 205 -14.63 -1.13 10.64
CA GLY A 205 -13.64 -0.24 11.24
C GLY A 205 -13.24 0.92 10.33
N GLY A 206 -12.32 1.75 10.82
CA GLY A 206 -11.63 2.76 10.02
C GLY A 206 -10.26 2.27 9.58
N LEU A 207 -9.91 2.57 8.33
CA LEU A 207 -8.60 2.31 7.77
C LEU A 207 -8.17 3.55 6.98
N HIS A 208 -7.61 4.52 7.69
CA HIS A 208 -7.33 5.84 7.16
C HIS A 208 -5.90 5.90 6.62
N PHE A 209 -5.78 6.01 5.30
CA PHE A 209 -4.53 6.22 4.58
C PHE A 209 -4.26 7.71 4.38
N PHE A 210 -2.99 8.08 4.32
CA PHE A 210 -2.56 9.46 4.10
C PHE A 210 -2.13 9.69 2.65
N ASN A 211 -2.53 10.82 2.08
CA ASN A 211 -2.15 11.24 0.73
C ASN A 211 -0.73 11.83 0.71
N PRO A 212 0.16 11.48 -0.25
CA PRO A 212 0.02 10.43 -1.27
C PRO A 212 0.20 9.01 -0.73
N VAL A 213 -0.79 8.15 -0.98
CA VAL A 213 -0.84 6.79 -0.41
C VAL A 213 0.41 5.96 -0.72
N PRO A 214 0.98 5.93 -1.94
CA PRO A 214 2.20 5.14 -2.19
C PRO A 214 3.46 5.65 -1.47
N ILE A 215 3.45 6.88 -0.96
CA ILE A 215 4.61 7.54 -0.35
C ILE A 215 4.49 7.56 1.17
N MET A 216 3.30 7.87 1.69
CA MET A 216 3.07 7.98 3.13
C MET A 216 3.14 6.62 3.80
N LYS A 217 3.88 6.53 4.90
CA LYS A 217 4.06 5.28 5.65
C LYS A 217 2.95 5.03 6.65
N LEU A 218 2.31 6.07 7.18
CA LEU A 218 1.32 5.95 8.24
C LEU A 218 -0.02 5.42 7.70
N CYS A 219 -0.67 4.58 8.48
CA CYS A 219 -2.07 4.21 8.32
C CYS A 219 -2.71 4.12 9.70
N GLU A 220 -3.80 4.84 9.91
CA GLU A 220 -4.55 4.80 11.16
C GLU A 220 -5.60 3.68 11.08
N VAL A 221 -5.62 2.82 12.09
CA VAL A 221 -6.63 1.79 12.27
C VAL A 221 -7.51 2.22 13.43
N ILE A 222 -8.78 2.43 13.15
CA ILE A 222 -9.74 2.99 14.10
C ILE A 222 -10.81 1.94 14.36
N ARG A 223 -11.14 1.70 15.63
CA ARG A 223 -12.16 0.72 16.02
C ARG A 223 -13.30 1.38 16.79
N LEU A 224 -14.54 1.01 16.46
CA LEU A 224 -15.71 1.34 17.27
C LEU A 224 -15.75 0.45 18.52
N THR A 225 -16.64 0.76 19.45
CA THR A 225 -16.95 -0.09 20.60
C THR A 225 -17.43 -1.49 20.19
N GLU A 226 -18.12 -1.58 19.06
CA GLU A 226 -18.69 -2.81 18.54
C GLU A 226 -17.73 -3.60 17.65
N THR A 227 -16.64 -2.96 17.16
CA THR A 227 -15.63 -3.61 16.32
C THR A 227 -14.95 -4.73 17.10
N SER A 228 -14.93 -5.95 16.55
CA SER A 228 -14.27 -7.07 17.21
C SER A 228 -12.75 -6.93 17.20
N ASP A 229 -12.09 -7.56 18.17
CA ASP A 229 -10.63 -7.63 18.21
C ASP A 229 -10.08 -8.33 16.95
N ASP A 230 -10.76 -9.35 16.43
CA ASP A 230 -10.37 -10.03 15.18
C ASP A 230 -10.37 -9.07 13.99
N THR A 231 -11.42 -8.26 13.83
CA THR A 231 -11.52 -7.25 12.79
C THR A 231 -10.41 -6.22 12.91
N PHE A 232 -10.19 -5.71 14.12
CA PHE A 232 -9.14 -4.73 14.39
C PHE A 232 -7.75 -5.29 14.08
N ASN A 233 -7.45 -6.51 14.54
CA ASN A 233 -6.20 -7.19 14.28
C ASN A 233 -6.00 -7.48 12.79
N ALA A 234 -7.07 -7.85 12.07
CA ALA A 234 -7.03 -8.07 10.64
C ALA A 234 -6.73 -6.79 9.84
N LEU A 235 -7.36 -5.67 10.20
CA LEU A 235 -7.08 -4.37 9.59
C LEU A 235 -5.65 -3.91 9.85
N GLN A 236 -5.14 -4.11 11.07
CA GLN A 236 -3.74 -3.86 11.39
C GLN A 236 -2.78 -4.75 10.59
N ALA A 237 -3.07 -6.05 10.49
CA ALA A 237 -2.27 -6.99 9.71
C ALA A 237 -2.26 -6.59 8.23
N PHE A 238 -3.41 -6.24 7.66
CA PHE A 238 -3.53 -5.75 6.29
C PHE A 238 -2.68 -4.49 6.06
N GLY A 239 -2.78 -3.48 6.94
CA GLY A 239 -1.99 -2.26 6.83
C GLY A 239 -0.48 -2.54 6.80
N LYS A 240 -0.01 -3.46 7.65
CA LYS A 240 1.40 -3.90 7.65
C LYS A 240 1.78 -4.64 6.37
N THR A 241 0.93 -5.53 5.88
CA THR A 241 1.14 -6.27 4.62
C THR A 241 1.32 -5.32 3.43
N VAL A 242 0.55 -4.24 3.36
CA VAL A 242 0.67 -3.23 2.29
C VAL A 242 1.78 -2.19 2.55
N GLY A 243 2.70 -2.50 3.46
CA GLY A 243 3.91 -1.71 3.72
C GLY A 243 3.67 -0.45 4.56
N LYS A 244 2.57 -0.37 5.31
CA LYS A 244 2.29 0.76 6.22
C LYS A 244 2.73 0.46 7.65
N THR A 245 3.04 1.53 8.36
CA THR A 245 3.12 1.56 9.82
C THR A 245 1.72 1.86 10.35
N THR A 246 1.11 0.87 11.00
CA THR A 246 -0.24 1.00 11.55
C THR A 246 -0.21 1.58 12.94
N VAL A 247 -1.08 2.55 13.21
CA VAL A 247 -1.29 3.09 14.56
C VAL A 247 -2.75 2.90 14.97
N GLU A 248 -2.97 2.53 16.22
CA GLU A 248 -4.32 2.46 16.80
C GLU A 248 -4.79 3.88 17.16
N CYS A 249 -5.96 4.24 16.67
CA CYS A 249 -6.64 5.47 17.06
C CYS A 249 -7.92 5.14 17.82
N LYS A 250 -8.13 5.81 18.95
CA LYS A 250 -9.39 5.73 19.69
C LYS A 250 -10.40 6.69 19.07
N VAL A 251 -11.63 6.22 18.91
CA VAL A 251 -12.75 7.09 18.50
C VAL A 251 -13.04 8.01 19.69
N SER A 252 -12.91 9.32 19.49
CA SER A 252 -13.31 10.34 20.46
C SER A 252 -14.83 10.42 20.57
#